data_AF-A0A848SKA9-F1
#
_entry.id   AF-A0A848SKA9-F1
#
_cell.length_a   1.000
_cell.length_b   1.000
_cell.length_c   1.000
_cell.angle_alpha   90.00
_cell.angle_beta   90.00
_cell.angle_gamma   90.00
#
_symmetry.space_group_name_H-M   'P 1'
#
loop_
_entity.id
_entity.type
_entity.pdbx_description
1 polymer ?
#
loop_
_entity_poly.entity_id
_entity_poly.type
_entity_poly.pdbx_seq_one_letter_code
_entity_poly.pdbx_strand_id
1 'polypeptide(L)'
;MLGASILSLAVPLNAQSFEELDRLSDISVEEESGIAAAREQAGRGELLEALATLERVMAVHPRSANARILHAYYLCAIDDLQGGMVEIDDMDEDDFGEDVLAELRQRCPNASTEMTPTQPAPSNGQRAAEPAEADSGKD
;
A
#
# COMPACT_ATOMS: atom_id res chain seq x y z
N MET A 1 13.95 38.21 2.32
CA MET A 1 13.11 37.01 2.23
C MET A 1 12.81 36.58 3.65
N LEU A 2 11.59 36.81 4.14
CA LEU A 2 11.17 36.36 5.48
C LEU A 2 10.87 34.86 5.39
N GLY A 3 11.62 34.06 6.17
CA GLY A 3 11.33 32.65 6.38
C GLY A 3 10.18 32.51 7.37
N ALA A 4 9.06 31.95 6.92
CA ALA A 4 7.96 31.55 7.79
C ALA A 4 8.31 30.17 8.39
N SER A 5 8.76 30.16 9.63
CA SER A 5 8.88 28.93 10.43
C SER A 5 7.47 28.41 10.73
N ILE A 6 7.11 27.27 10.14
CA ILE A 6 5.89 26.55 10.45
C ILE A 6 6.11 25.86 11.80
N LEU A 7 5.40 26.33 12.84
CA LEU A 7 5.31 25.60 14.10
C LEU A 7 4.43 24.37 13.88
N SER A 8 5.03 23.17 13.93
CA SER A 8 4.30 21.92 14.01
C SER A 8 3.54 21.87 15.35
N LEU A 9 2.22 22.02 15.30
CA LEU A 9 1.35 21.71 16.42
C LEU A 9 1.35 20.19 16.58
N ALA A 10 2.01 19.70 17.64
CA ALA A 10 1.96 18.30 18.03
C ALA A 10 0.54 18.00 18.56
N VAL A 11 -0.32 17.45 17.72
CA VAL A 11 -1.59 16.87 18.16
C VAL A 11 -1.24 15.60 18.94
N PRO A 12 -1.70 15.44 20.19
CA PRO A 12 -1.48 14.20 20.92
C PRO A 12 -2.17 13.05 20.20
N LEU A 13 -1.39 12.05 19.78
CA LEU A 13 -1.90 10.74 19.40
C LEU A 13 -2.43 10.07 20.67
N ASN A 14 -3.76 10.06 20.84
CA ASN A 14 -4.37 9.27 21.90
C ASN A 14 -4.37 7.81 21.43
N ALA A 15 -3.65 6.95 22.15
CA ALA A 15 -3.78 5.51 21.97
C ALA A 15 -5.21 5.09 22.33
N GLN A 16 -5.75 4.12 21.60
CA GLN A 16 -7.06 3.54 21.89
C GLN A 16 -7.09 2.98 23.31
N SER A 17 -8.24 3.08 23.98
CA SER A 17 -8.38 2.53 25.33
C SER A 17 -8.45 1.00 25.30
N PHE A 18 -8.06 0.33 26.39
CA PHE A 18 -8.21 -1.13 26.48
C PHE A 18 -9.67 -1.58 26.31
N GLU A 19 -10.63 -0.82 26.83
CA GLU A 19 -12.06 -1.10 26.67
C GLU A 19 -12.49 -1.02 25.20
N GLU A 20 -11.93 -0.09 24.43
CA GLU A 20 -12.18 0.04 23.00
C GLU A 20 -11.56 -1.11 22.20
N LEU A 21 -10.35 -1.53 22.56
CA LEU A 21 -9.69 -2.70 21.96
C LEU A 21 -10.46 -4.00 22.23
N ASP A 22 -10.95 -4.18 23.46
CA ASP A 22 -11.79 -5.33 23.83
C ASP A 22 -13.10 -5.34 23.02
N ARG A 23 -13.74 -4.17 22.89
CA ARG A 23 -14.95 -4.04 22.06
C ARG A 23 -14.69 -4.35 20.59
N LEU A 24 -13.58 -3.87 20.03
CA LEU A 24 -13.20 -4.18 18.64
C LEU A 24 -12.93 -5.67 18.46
N SER A 25 -12.24 -6.28 19.42
CA SER A 25 -12.02 -7.73 19.46
C SER A 25 -13.35 -8.48 19.43
N ASP A 26 -14.31 -8.13 20.29
CA ASP A 26 -15.61 -8.80 20.35
C ASP A 26 -16.41 -8.64 19.05
N ILE A 27 -16.46 -7.44 18.49
CA ILE A 27 -17.23 -7.14 17.26
C ILE A 27 -16.66 -7.90 16.04
N SER A 28 -15.34 -8.07 15.99
CA SER A 28 -14.65 -8.74 14.88
C SER A 28 -14.77 -10.27 14.88
N VAL A 29 -15.33 -10.88 15.94
CA VAL A 29 -15.58 -12.32 16.01
C VAL A 29 -16.73 -12.73 15.08
N GLU A 30 -17.72 -11.87 14.91
CA GLU A 30 -18.87 -12.11 14.05
C GLU A 30 -18.65 -11.45 12.69
N GLU A 31 -18.80 -12.21 11.60
CA GLU A 31 -18.42 -11.79 10.25
C GLU A 31 -19.10 -10.48 9.82
N GLU A 32 -20.44 -10.44 9.92
CA GLU A 32 -21.23 -9.30 9.44
C GLU A 32 -20.95 -8.02 10.25
N SER A 33 -20.88 -8.13 11.58
CA SER A 33 -20.61 -6.95 12.42
C SER A 33 -19.17 -6.46 12.31
N GLY A 34 -18.20 -7.36 12.15
CA GLY A 34 -16.82 -7.00 11.90
C GLY A 34 -16.65 -6.25 10.57
N ILE A 35 -17.28 -6.74 9.49
CA ILE A 35 -17.29 -6.06 8.19
C ILE A 35 -17.98 -4.70 8.29
N ALA A 36 -19.12 -4.62 8.98
CA ALA A 36 -19.83 -3.36 9.17
C ALA A 36 -18.96 -2.33 9.93
N ALA A 37 -18.27 -2.76 10.98
CA ALA A 37 -17.35 -1.92 11.74
C ALA A 37 -16.17 -1.42 10.89
N ALA A 38 -15.57 -2.29 10.07
CA ALA A 38 -14.49 -1.89 9.16
C ALA A 38 -14.94 -0.83 8.15
N ARG A 39 -16.16 -0.97 7.60
CA ARG A 39 -16.72 0.04 6.68
C ARG A 39 -17.01 1.36 7.39
N GLU A 40 -17.45 1.32 8.64
CA GLU A 40 -17.64 2.54 9.46
C GLU A 40 -16.30 3.25 9.69
N GLN A 41 -15.26 2.54 10.12
CA GLN A 41 -13.90 3.06 10.32
C GLN A 41 -13.36 3.70 9.04
N ALA A 42 -13.44 2.98 7.92
CA ALA A 42 -13.03 3.53 6.62
C ALA A 42 -13.84 4.79 6.23
N GLY A 43 -15.15 4.82 6.52
CA GLY A 43 -16.00 5.99 6.33
C GLY A 43 -15.59 7.22 7.16
N ARG A 44 -14.86 7.01 8.27
CA ARG A 44 -14.26 8.06 9.10
C ARG A 44 -12.82 8.42 8.68
N GLY A 45 -12.27 7.76 7.66
CA GLY A 45 -10.88 7.91 7.22
C GLY A 45 -9.87 7.07 8.00
N GLU A 46 -10.33 6.16 8.85
CA GLU A 46 -9.52 5.27 9.70
C GLU A 46 -9.20 3.97 8.95
N LEU A 47 -8.50 4.09 7.81
CA LEU A 47 -8.28 2.96 6.90
C LEU A 47 -7.38 1.87 7.50
N LEU A 48 -6.43 2.23 8.37
CA LEU A 48 -5.56 1.25 9.02
C LEU A 48 -6.33 0.44 10.08
N GLU A 49 -7.22 1.09 10.83
CA GLU A 49 -8.11 0.44 11.77
C GLU A 49 -9.11 -0.47 11.04
N ALA A 50 -9.63 -0.03 9.89
CA ALA A 50 -10.48 -0.85 9.03
C ALA A 50 -9.77 -2.11 8.54
N LEU A 51 -8.53 -2.00 8.08
CA LEU A 51 -7.71 -3.14 7.67
C LEU A 51 -7.48 -4.12 8.82
N ALA A 52 -7.04 -3.64 9.99
CA ALA A 52 -6.83 -4.50 11.16
C ALA A 52 -8.11 -5.22 11.59
N THR A 53 -9.27 -4.56 11.49
CA THR A 53 -10.57 -5.18 11.78
C THR A 53 -10.90 -6.28 10.77
N LEU A 54 -10.67 -6.05 9.46
CA LEU A 54 -10.88 -7.06 8.42
C LEU A 54 -9.92 -8.24 8.54
N GLU A 55 -8.65 -8.01 8.85
CA GLU A 55 -7.68 -9.08 9.10
C GLU A 55 -8.14 -10.00 10.23
N ARG A 56 -8.67 -9.40 11.31
CA ARG A 56 -9.24 -10.17 12.42
C ARG A 56 -10.49 -10.95 12.01
N VAL A 57 -11.39 -10.36 11.21
CA VAL A 57 -12.53 -11.08 10.63
C VAL A 57 -12.05 -12.25 9.79
N MET A 58 -11.09 -12.07 8.90
CA MET A 58 -10.55 -13.14 8.03
C MET A 58 -9.81 -14.21 8.83
N ALA A 59 -9.20 -13.87 9.97
CA ALA A 59 -8.59 -14.85 10.86
C ALA A 59 -9.64 -15.81 11.47
N VAL A 60 -10.88 -15.36 11.67
CA VAL A 60 -12.00 -16.17 12.19
C VAL A 60 -12.81 -16.79 11.04
N HIS A 61 -13.03 -16.03 9.96
CA HIS A 61 -13.86 -16.33 8.79
C HIS A 61 -13.03 -16.24 7.50
N PRO A 62 -12.09 -17.18 7.27
CA PRO A 62 -11.11 -17.08 6.17
C PRO A 62 -11.70 -17.15 4.76
N ARG A 63 -13.00 -17.50 4.64
CA ARG A 63 -13.73 -17.58 3.37
C ARG A 63 -14.70 -16.42 3.15
N SER A 64 -14.64 -15.38 3.97
CA SER A 64 -15.49 -14.22 3.81
C SER A 64 -15.11 -13.45 2.54
N ALA A 65 -15.86 -13.66 1.46
CA ALA A 65 -15.61 -12.98 0.19
C ALA A 65 -15.68 -11.45 0.35
N ASN A 66 -16.65 -10.96 1.12
CA ASN A 66 -16.81 -9.53 1.39
C ASN A 66 -15.62 -8.95 2.17
N ALA A 67 -15.11 -9.66 3.17
CA ALA A 67 -13.95 -9.18 3.94
C ALA A 67 -12.70 -9.08 3.05
N ARG A 68 -12.46 -10.09 2.20
CA ARG A 68 -11.33 -10.12 1.26
C ARG A 68 -11.39 -9.01 0.21
N ILE A 69 -12.55 -8.78 -0.40
CA ILE A 69 -12.78 -7.67 -1.34
C ILE A 69 -12.47 -6.32 -0.69
N LEU A 70 -13.00 -6.08 0.51
CA LEU A 70 -12.77 -4.82 1.23
C LEU A 70 -11.33 -4.66 1.66
N HIS A 71 -10.67 -5.75 2.06
CA HIS A 71 -9.27 -5.74 2.46
C HIS A 71 -8.37 -5.34 1.28
N ALA A 72 -8.53 -5.99 0.12
CA ALA A 72 -7.84 -5.60 -1.10
C ALA A 72 -8.09 -4.14 -1.45
N TYR A 73 -9.35 -3.70 -1.43
CA TYR A 73 -9.71 -2.31 -1.74
C TYR A 73 -9.04 -1.30 -0.79
N TYR A 74 -9.02 -1.58 0.53
CA TYR A 74 -8.42 -0.67 1.51
C TYR A 74 -6.90 -0.67 1.48
N LEU A 75 -6.24 -1.78 1.13
CA LEU A 75 -4.79 -1.79 0.88
C LEU A 75 -4.42 -0.83 -0.26
N CYS A 76 -5.16 -0.88 -1.36
CA CYS A 76 -4.96 0.03 -2.48
C CYS A 76 -5.24 1.49 -2.11
N ALA A 77 -6.23 1.74 -1.24
CA ALA A 77 -6.59 3.09 -0.79
C ALA A 77 -5.53 3.75 0.11
N ILE A 78 -4.63 2.96 0.72
CA ILE A 78 -3.48 3.46 1.51
C ILE A 78 -2.16 3.40 0.74
N ASP A 79 -2.22 3.30 -0.59
CA ASP A 79 -1.07 3.15 -1.50
C ASP A 79 -0.25 1.85 -1.31
N ASP A 80 -0.77 0.85 -0.59
CA ASP A 80 -0.21 -0.51 -0.59
C ASP A 80 -0.74 -1.31 -1.80
N LEU A 81 -0.33 -0.84 -2.98
CA LEU A 81 -0.73 -1.41 -4.27
C LEU A 81 -0.22 -2.84 -4.42
N GLN A 82 0.96 -3.16 -3.88
CA GLN A 82 1.50 -4.51 -3.94
C GLN A 82 0.69 -5.47 -3.08
N GLY A 83 0.39 -5.11 -1.83
CA GLY A 83 -0.45 -5.91 -0.95
C GLY A 83 -1.84 -6.11 -1.53
N GLY A 84 -2.46 -5.03 -2.04
CA GLY A 84 -3.77 -5.10 -2.67
C GLY A 84 -3.82 -6.03 -3.89
N MET A 85 -2.81 -5.97 -4.76
CA MET A 85 -2.73 -6.86 -5.92
C MET A 85 -2.49 -8.32 -5.55
N VAL A 86 -1.65 -8.60 -4.52
CA VAL A 86 -1.46 -9.97 -4.03
C VAL A 86 -2.78 -10.57 -3.53
N GLU A 87 -3.59 -9.78 -2.81
CA GLU A 87 -4.89 -10.24 -2.34
C GLU A 87 -5.86 -10.50 -3.49
N ILE A 88 -5.88 -9.62 -4.52
CA ILE A 88 -6.73 -9.79 -5.71
C ILE A 88 -6.32 -11.02 -6.53
N ASP A 89 -5.01 -11.27 -6.67
CA ASP A 89 -4.50 -12.42 -7.44
C ASP A 89 -4.77 -13.77 -6.77
N ASP A 90 -5.04 -13.78 -5.46
CA ASP A 90 -5.45 -14.98 -4.70
C ASP A 90 -6.98 -15.21 -4.73
N MET A 91 -7.77 -14.32 -5.34
CA MET A 91 -9.22 -14.48 -5.52
C MET A 91 -9.53 -15.19 -6.84
N ASP A 92 -10.34 -16.26 -6.77
CA ASP A 92 -10.80 -16.99 -7.95
C ASP A 92 -12.02 -16.30 -8.60
N GLU A 93 -12.06 -16.25 -9.92
CA GLU A 93 -13.19 -15.69 -10.68
C GLU A 93 -14.50 -16.44 -10.41
N ASP A 94 -14.45 -17.75 -10.14
CA ASP A 94 -15.65 -18.55 -9.84
C ASP A 94 -16.32 -18.15 -8.51
N ASP A 95 -15.53 -17.69 -7.53
CA ASP A 95 -16.00 -17.32 -6.19
C ASP A 95 -16.40 -15.84 -6.12
N PHE A 96 -15.72 -14.97 -6.87
CA PHE A 96 -15.86 -13.51 -6.74
C PHE A 96 -16.51 -12.83 -7.95
N GLY A 97 -16.49 -13.47 -9.12
CA GLY A 97 -16.98 -12.95 -10.38
C GLY A 97 -15.96 -12.07 -11.11
N GLU A 98 -15.86 -12.25 -12.42
CA GLU A 98 -14.94 -11.52 -13.31
C GLU A 98 -15.09 -10.00 -13.19
N ASP A 99 -16.33 -9.49 -13.16
CA ASP A 99 -16.62 -8.05 -13.07
C ASP A 99 -16.08 -7.42 -11.78
N VAL A 100 -16.20 -8.12 -10.65
CA VAL A 100 -15.73 -7.64 -9.34
C VAL A 100 -14.21 -7.57 -9.32
N LEU A 101 -13.54 -8.62 -9.81
CA LEU A 101 -12.08 -8.65 -9.87
C LEU A 101 -11.54 -7.61 -10.86
N ALA A 102 -12.21 -7.41 -11.99
CA ALA A 102 -11.86 -6.35 -12.93
C ALA A 102 -11.99 -4.95 -12.30
N GLU A 103 -13.06 -4.69 -11.54
CA GLU A 103 -13.26 -3.44 -10.81
C GLU A 103 -12.16 -3.20 -9.77
N LEU A 104 -11.80 -4.23 -9.00
CA LEU A 104 -10.71 -4.14 -8.01
C LEU A 104 -9.36 -3.82 -8.68
N ARG A 105 -9.01 -4.51 -9.77
CA ARG A 105 -7.76 -4.25 -10.52
C ARG A 105 -7.71 -2.84 -11.11
N GLN A 106 -8.84 -2.30 -11.57
CA GLN A 106 -8.88 -0.92 -12.08
C GLN A 106 -8.65 0.12 -10.98
N ARG A 107 -9.08 -0.18 -9.75
CA ARG A 107 -8.90 0.70 -8.57
C ARG A 107 -7.54 0.56 -7.92
N CYS A 108 -6.86 -0.55 -8.13
CA CYS A 108 -5.53 -0.84 -7.63
C CYS A 108 -4.52 -0.85 -8.79
N PRO A 109 -4.15 0.31 -9.37
CA PRO A 109 -3.20 0.31 -10.47
C PRO A 109 -1.87 -0.29 -10.01
N ASN A 110 -1.28 -1.16 -10.82
CA ASN A 110 -0.01 -1.80 -10.48
C ASN A 110 1.08 -0.76 -10.15
N ALA A 111 1.76 -0.95 -9.01
CA ALA A 111 2.90 -0.13 -8.56
C ALA A 111 4.02 -0.01 -9.61
N SER A 112 4.11 -0.98 -10.52
CA SER A 112 5.08 -1.05 -11.61
C SER A 112 4.98 0.12 -12.61
N THR A 113 3.90 0.91 -12.58
CA THR A 113 3.70 2.02 -13.52
C THR A 113 4.44 3.29 -13.11
N GLU A 114 4.75 3.47 -11.81
CA GLU A 114 5.39 4.70 -11.32
C GLU A 114 6.87 4.54 -10.94
N MET A 115 7.35 3.32 -10.69
CA MET A 115 8.77 3.06 -10.45
C MET A 115 9.53 2.88 -11.79
N THR A 116 9.45 3.86 -12.70
CA THR A 116 10.51 3.97 -13.72
C THR A 116 11.80 4.20 -12.94
N PRO A 117 12.82 3.32 -13.02
CA PRO A 117 14.09 3.59 -12.38
C PRO A 117 14.55 4.95 -12.87
N THR A 118 14.70 5.92 -11.96
CA THR A 118 15.42 7.15 -12.28
C THR A 118 16.77 6.67 -12.80
N GLN A 119 17.00 6.80 -14.10
CA GLN A 119 18.27 6.46 -14.71
C GLN A 119 19.34 7.12 -13.85
N PRO A 120 20.34 6.37 -13.35
CA PRO A 120 21.44 7.01 -12.67
C PRO A 120 21.99 8.08 -13.60
N ALA A 121 22.11 9.30 -13.08
CA ALA A 121 22.60 10.44 -13.84
C ALA A 121 23.87 10.02 -14.62
N PRO A 122 24.02 10.42 -15.90
CA PRO A 122 25.20 10.04 -16.68
C PRO A 122 26.45 10.45 -15.90
N SER A 123 27.24 9.46 -15.51
CA SER A 123 28.52 9.71 -14.86
C SER A 123 29.42 10.42 -15.87
N ASN A 124 29.61 11.73 -15.71
CA ASN A 124 30.60 12.53 -16.41
C ASN A 124 32.00 12.05 -16.00
N GLY A 125 32.41 10.90 -16.54
CA GLY A 125 33.61 10.19 -16.12
C GLY A 125 34.42 9.53 -17.25
N GLN A 126 34.02 9.66 -18.51
CA GLN A 126 34.88 9.25 -19.62
C GLN A 126 35.77 10.41 -20.06
N ARG A 127 36.87 10.48 -19.33
CA ARG A 127 38.07 11.28 -19.56
C ARG A 127 38.54 11.06 -21.00
N ALA A 128 38.80 12.17 -21.70
CA ALA A 128 39.33 12.18 -23.06
C ALA A 128 40.61 11.34 -23.17
N ALA A 129 40.74 10.62 -24.27
CA ALA A 129 41.91 9.82 -24.61
C ALA A 129 43.16 10.71 -24.70
N GLU A 130 44.22 10.34 -23.98
CA GLU A 130 45.57 10.82 -24.23
C GLU A 130 46.06 10.26 -25.59
N PRO A 131 46.57 11.09 -26.51
CA PRO A 131 47.21 10.60 -27.72
C PRO A 131 48.56 9.97 -27.38
N ALA A 132 48.80 8.78 -27.92
CA ALA A 132 50.07 8.07 -27.83
C ALA A 132 51.20 8.88 -28.50
N GLU A 133 52.28 9.13 -27.75
CA GLU A 133 53.53 9.67 -28.29
C GLU A 133 54.15 8.68 -29.29
N ALA A 134 54.53 9.22 -30.45
CA ALA A 134 55.25 8.49 -31.49
C ALA A 134 56.74 8.41 -31.11
N ASP A 135 57.23 7.19 -30.88
CA ASP A 135 58.66 6.91 -30.73
C ASP A 135 59.31 6.76 -32.12
N SER A 136 60.21 7.71 -32.42
CA SER A 136 61.04 7.75 -33.63
C SER A 136 62.34 6.99 -33.39
N GLY A 137 62.31 5.66 -33.51
CA GLY A 137 63.51 4.83 -33.51
C GLY A 137 64.23 4.86 -34.85
N LYS A 138 65.41 5.51 -34.85
CA LYS A 138 66.39 5.58 -35.95
C LYS A 138 67.35 4.37 -35.89
N ASP A 139 67.81 4.01 -37.08
CA ASP A 139 69.00 3.19 -37.45
C ASP A 139 68.84 1.67 -37.55
#